data_AF-A0A1Q8RUF5-F1
#
_entry.id   AF-A0A1Q8RUF5-F1
#
_cell.length_a   1.000
_cell.length_b   1.000
_cell.length_c   1.000
_cell.angle_alpha   90.00
_cell.angle_beta   90.00
_cell.angle_gamma   90.00
#
_symmetry.space_group_name_H-M   'P 1'
#
loop_
_entity.id
_entity.type
_entity.pdbx_description
1 polymer ?
#
loop_
_entity_poly.entity_id
_entity_poly.type
_entity_poly.pdbx_seq_one_letter_code
_entity_poly.pdbx_strand_id
1 'polypeptide(L)'
;MIFEVFITFALGGCVFTPSEPERLNDLAEFITRYEVNAFISTPSVTRLISPTKAPTLKFVMIEGEPLAPSDIETWLSQPGVSFFNAY
;
A
#
# COMPACT_ATOMS: atom_id res chain seq x y z
N MET A 1 -6.99 -8.49 3.43
CA MET A 1 -7.06 -9.18 4.74
C MET A 1 -8.18 -8.59 5.60
N ILE A 2 -8.65 -9.27 6.66
CA ILE A 2 -9.87 -8.82 7.37
C ILE A 2 -9.62 -7.63 8.31
N PHE A 3 -8.38 -7.50 8.81
CA PHE A 3 -8.02 -6.47 9.78
C PHE A 3 -7.99 -5.07 9.19
N GLU A 4 -7.61 -4.90 7.91
CA GLU A 4 -7.63 -3.60 7.24
C GLU A 4 -9.02 -2.98 7.25
N VAL A 5 -10.07 -3.79 7.08
CA VAL A 5 -11.46 -3.35 7.09
C VAL A 5 -11.86 -2.92 8.49
N PHE A 6 -11.59 -3.74 9.51
CA PHE A 6 -11.95 -3.44 10.89
C PHE A 6 -11.20 -2.24 11.46
N ILE A 7 -9.88 -2.15 11.25
CA ILE A 7 -9.08 -1.01 11.72
C ILE A 7 -9.53 0.27 11.02
N THR A 8 -9.74 0.23 9.69
CA THR A 8 -10.20 1.40 8.94
C THR A 8 -11.53 1.90 9.48
N PHE A 9 -12.52 1.03 9.68
CA PHE A 9 -13.81 1.43 10.23
C PHE A 9 -13.74 1.86 11.69
N ALA A 10 -12.93 1.19 12.53
CA ALA A 10 -12.74 1.58 13.92
C ALA A 10 -12.14 3.00 14.06
N LEU A 11 -11.33 3.42 13.10
CA LEU A 11 -10.74 4.76 13.02
C LEU A 11 -11.60 5.77 12.24
N GLY A 12 -12.79 5.39 11.78
CA GLY A 12 -13.71 6.26 11.03
C GLY A 12 -13.29 6.51 9.57
N GLY A 13 -12.46 5.64 8.99
CA GLY A 13 -11.98 5.74 7.62
C GLY A 13 -12.90 5.08 6.58
N CYS A 14 -12.39 5.01 5.35
CA CYS A 14 -13.08 4.38 4.20
C CYS A 14 -12.19 3.31 3.57
N VAL A 15 -12.79 2.20 3.15
CA VAL A 15 -12.12 1.12 2.42
C VAL A 15 -12.42 1.28 0.93
N PHE A 16 -11.39 1.17 0.10
CA PHE A 16 -11.48 1.24 -1.35
C PHE A 16 -11.02 -0.08 -1.96
N THR A 17 -11.79 -0.60 -2.90
CA THR A 17 -11.47 -1.85 -3.61
C THR A 17 -11.24 -1.53 -5.08
N PRO A 18 -10.03 -1.73 -5.61
CA PRO A 18 -9.78 -1.58 -7.05
C PRO A 18 -10.48 -2.69 -7.82
N SER A 19 -10.94 -2.38 -9.03
CA SER A 19 -11.32 -3.41 -9.99
C SER A 19 -10.09 -4.24 -10.40
N GLU A 20 -10.29 -5.42 -10.97
CA GLU A 20 -9.16 -6.25 -11.42
C GLU A 20 -8.22 -5.55 -12.43
N PRO A 21 -8.72 -4.82 -13.45
CA PRO A 21 -7.85 -4.07 -14.34
C PRO A 21 -7.04 -2.99 -13.61
N GLU A 22 -7.68 -2.27 -12.69
CA GLU A 22 -7.01 -1.25 -11.87
C GLU A 22 -5.94 -1.87 -10.99
N ARG A 23 -6.22 -3.02 -10.38
CA ARG A 23 -5.26 -3.74 -9.52
C ARG A 23 -3.98 -4.15 -10.25
N LEU A 24 -4.09 -4.48 -11.54
CA LEU A 24 -2.97 -5.00 -12.33
C LEU A 24 -2.18 -3.93 -13.07
N ASN A 25 -2.85 -2.87 -13.54
CA ASN A 25 -2.23 -1.88 -14.43
C ASN A 25 -2.22 -0.46 -13.87
N ASP A 26 -3.24 -0.10 -13.07
CA ASP A 26 -3.51 1.30 -12.70
C ASP A 26 -3.53 1.52 -11.18
N LEU A 27 -2.88 0.64 -10.41
CA LEU A 27 -3.01 0.62 -8.95
C LEU A 27 -2.49 1.91 -8.29
N ALA A 28 -1.39 2.47 -8.80
CA ALA A 28 -0.87 3.75 -8.33
C ALA A 28 -1.81 4.93 -8.66
N GLU A 29 -2.47 4.88 -9.83
CA GLU A 29 -3.47 5.87 -10.20
C GLU A 29 -4.71 5.76 -9.31
N PHE A 30 -5.17 4.53 -9.04
CA PHE A 30 -6.28 4.27 -8.11
C PHE A 30 -5.98 4.83 -6.72
N ILE A 31 -4.80 4.55 -6.18
CA ILE A 31 -4.33 5.06 -4.88
C ILE A 31 -4.39 6.59 -4.85
N THR A 32 -3.91 7.23 -5.91
CA THR A 32 -3.89 8.70 -6.00
C THR A 32 -5.29 9.27 -6.18
N ARG A 33 -6.13 8.67 -7.03
CA ARG A 33 -7.50 9.10 -7.34
C ARG A 33 -8.39 9.10 -6.10
N TYR A 34 -8.25 8.09 -5.25
CA TYR A 34 -9.03 7.93 -4.02
C TYR A 34 -8.30 8.44 -2.77
N GLU A 35 -7.15 9.10 -2.94
CA GLU A 35 -6.31 9.62 -1.86
C GLU A 35 -6.03 8.58 -0.76
N VAL A 36 -5.80 7.33 -1.16
CA VAL A 36 -5.50 6.25 -0.23
C VAL A 36 -4.22 6.58 0.52
N ASN A 37 -4.29 6.55 1.85
CA ASN A 37 -3.19 6.91 2.75
C ASN A 37 -2.59 5.72 3.50
N ALA A 38 -3.28 4.58 3.52
CA ALA A 38 -2.84 3.32 4.13
C ALA A 38 -2.99 2.19 3.12
N PHE A 39 -1.93 1.40 2.94
CA PHE A 39 -1.92 0.25 2.06
C PHE A 39 -1.28 -0.95 2.75
N ILE A 40 -1.95 -2.09 2.66
CA ILE A 40 -1.50 -3.34 3.28
C ILE A 40 -1.55 -4.42 2.23
N SER A 41 -0.42 -5.06 1.94
CA SER A 41 -0.35 -6.03 0.86
C SER A 41 0.89 -6.92 0.93
N THR A 42 0.99 -7.93 0.08
CA THR A 42 2.23 -8.68 -0.09
C THR A 42 3.33 -7.86 -0.80
N PRO A 43 4.61 -8.18 -0.56
CA PRO A 43 5.75 -7.65 -1.32
C PRO A 43 5.53 -7.66 -2.83
N SER A 44 5.06 -8.79 -3.40
CA SER A 44 4.76 -8.95 -4.83
C SER A 44 3.82 -7.87 -5.39
N VAL A 45 2.80 -7.48 -4.64
CA VAL A 45 1.84 -6.44 -5.07
C VAL A 45 2.41 -5.04 -4.85
N THR A 46 3.08 -4.77 -3.72
CA THR A 46 3.72 -3.45 -3.52
C THR A 46 4.76 -3.13 -4.59
N ARG A 47 5.41 -4.14 -5.18
CA ARG A 47 6.35 -3.96 -6.31
C ARG A 47 5.68 -3.47 -7.61
N LEU A 48 4.35 -3.55 -7.73
CA LEU A 48 3.59 -2.97 -8.84
C LEU A 48 3.47 -1.44 -8.71
N ILE A 49 3.76 -0.89 -7.54
CA ILE A 49 3.60 0.53 -7.23
C ILE A 49 4.98 1.16 -7.12
N SER A 50 5.21 2.22 -7.89
CA SER A 50 6.34 3.12 -7.63
C SER A 50 5.92 4.13 -6.56
N PRO A 51 6.65 4.27 -5.43
CA PRO A 51 6.26 5.19 -4.36
C PRO A 51 6.05 6.63 -4.83
N THR A 52 6.82 7.09 -5.82
CA THR A 52 6.71 8.43 -6.41
C THR A 52 5.40 8.64 -7.18
N LYS A 53 4.76 7.56 -7.65
CA LYS A 53 3.46 7.58 -8.33
C LYS A 53 2.28 7.39 -7.36
N ALA A 54 2.56 7.19 -6.07
CA ALA A 54 1.56 7.03 -5.01
C ALA A 54 1.85 7.97 -3.83
N PRO A 55 1.94 9.30 -4.06
CA PRO A 55 2.40 10.25 -3.06
C PRO A 55 1.44 10.44 -1.86
N THR A 56 0.21 9.94 -1.97
CA THR A 56 -0.81 10.00 -0.91
C THR A 56 -0.56 8.97 0.18
N LEU A 57 0.21 7.91 -0.10
CA LEU A 57 0.54 6.88 0.89
C LEU A 57 1.38 7.46 2.02
N LYS A 58 0.94 7.16 3.25
CA LYS A 58 1.59 7.54 4.51
C LYS A 58 1.99 6.30 5.31
N PHE A 59 1.22 5.23 5.15
CA PHE A 59 1.41 3.96 5.85
C PHE A 59 1.40 2.82 4.83
N VAL A 60 2.48 2.05 4.79
CA VAL A 60 2.58 0.85 3.97
C VAL A 60 3.02 -0.29 4.87
N MET A 61 2.19 -1.32 4.94
CA MET A 61 2.49 -2.55 5.67
C MET A 61 2.56 -3.69 4.68
N ILE A 62 3.58 -4.53 4.82
CA ILE A 62 3.72 -5.73 4.00
C ILE A 62 3.78 -6.99 4.84
N GLU A 63 3.17 -8.05 4.31
CA GLU A 63 3.00 -9.32 5.00
C GLU A 63 2.89 -10.49 4.02
N GLY A 64 3.01 -11.71 4.52
CA GLY A 64 2.71 -12.94 3.76
C GLY A 64 3.79 -13.41 2.78
N GLU A 65 4.79 -12.59 2.45
CA GLU A 65 5.96 -13.03 1.67
C GLU A 65 7.26 -12.49 2.27
N PRO A 66 8.41 -13.14 2.03
CA PRO A 66 9.70 -12.60 2.41
C PRO A 66 9.99 -11.25 1.73
N LEU A 67 10.50 -10.30 2.52
CA LEU A 67 11.04 -9.04 2.01
C LEU A 67 12.39 -9.23 1.33
N ALA A 68 12.59 -8.54 0.21
CA ALA A 68 13.92 -8.29 -0.33
C ALA A 68 14.47 -6.96 0.20
N PRO A 69 15.82 -6.82 0.35
CA PRO A 69 16.44 -5.54 0.70
C PRO A 69 16.04 -4.38 -0.24
N SER A 70 15.86 -4.69 -1.53
CA SER A 70 15.41 -3.72 -2.54
C SER A 70 14.00 -3.17 -2.28
N ASP A 71 13.11 -3.94 -1.64
CA ASP A 71 11.78 -3.46 -1.27
C ASP A 71 11.92 -2.35 -0.21
N ILE A 72 12.79 -2.56 0.78
CA ILE A 72 13.08 -1.58 1.84
C ILE A 72 13.69 -0.30 1.26
N GLU A 73 14.72 -0.44 0.42
CA GLU A 73 15.39 0.70 -0.22
C GLU A 73 14.41 1.55 -1.04
N THR A 74 13.52 0.89 -1.78
CA THR A 74 12.49 1.55 -2.59
C THR A 74 11.58 2.41 -1.73
N TRP A 75 11.02 1.86 -0.65
CA TRP A 75 10.04 2.56 0.17
C TRP A 75 10.66 3.57 1.13
N LEU A 76 11.87 3.34 1.66
CA LEU A 76 12.58 4.30 2.51
C LEU A 76 13.11 5.51 1.74
N SER A 77 13.29 5.40 0.41
CA SER A 77 13.65 6.55 -0.42
C SER A 77 12.52 7.59 -0.55
N GLN A 78 11.27 7.21 -0.22
CA GLN A 78 10.11 8.10 -0.27
C GLN A 78 9.90 8.80 1.08
N PRO A 79 10.05 10.14 1.13
CA PRO A 79 9.89 10.88 2.38
C PRO A 79 8.43 10.85 2.88
N GLY A 80 8.25 10.69 4.19
CA GLY A 80 6.94 10.76 4.84
C GLY A 80 6.11 9.47 4.79
N VAL A 81 6.65 8.37 4.26
CA VAL A 81 6.04 7.05 4.32
C VAL A 81 6.57 6.28 5.53
N SER A 82 5.67 5.76 6.35
CA SER A 82 5.99 4.77 7.38
C SER A 82 5.83 3.37 6.78
N PHE A 83 6.95 2.66 6.65
CA PHE A 83 7.01 1.33 6.03
C PHE A 83 7.21 0.26 7.11
N PHE A 84 6.31 -0.71 7.17
CA PHE A 84 6.29 -1.77 8.18
C PHE A 84 6.29 -3.15 7.54
N ASN A 85 6.99 -4.08 8.18
CA ASN A 85 6.90 -5.49 7.89
C ASN A 85 6.10 -6.19 9.00
N ALA A 86 5.12 -7.01 8.63
CA ALA A 86 4.29 -7.80 9.53
C ALA A 86 4.46 -9.30 9.24
N TYR A 87 4.54 -10.09 10.31
CA TYR A 87 4.76 -11.55 10.31
C TYR A 87 3.61 -12.27 11.00
#